data_AF-A0A3D3B1R4-F1
#
_entry.id   AF-A0A3D3B1R4-F1
#
_cell.length_a   1.000
_cell.length_b   1.000
_cell.length_c   1.000
_cell.angle_alpha   90.00
_cell.angle_beta   90.00
_cell.angle_gamma   90.00
#
_symmetry.space_group_name_H-M   'P 1'
#
loop_
_entity.id
_entity.type
_entity.pdbx_description
1 polymer ?
#
loop_
_entity_poly.entity_id
_entity_poly.type
_entity_poly.pdbx_seq_one_letter_code
_entity_poly.pdbx_strand_id
1 'polypeptide(L)'
;MTKLELLYVEKIKKFDEICALVARELGYGELSTMNGEGRNRVEDEAKQYVEQWEETVEMRTSPTIRPITPLRRLLSQYHDICERILDEHELEEGLWAYKQGSRRRRPPASI
;
A
#
# COMPACT_ATOMS: atom_id res chain seq x y z
N MET A 1 -4.44 12.68 -14.23
CA MET A 1 -4.06 11.69 -13.20
C MET A 1 -3.03 10.75 -13.79
N THR A 2 -1.85 10.66 -13.19
CA THR A 2 -0.81 9.69 -13.53
C THR A 2 -1.16 8.30 -12.98
N LYS A 3 -0.48 7.26 -13.45
CA LYS A 3 -0.66 5.89 -12.93
C LYS A 3 -0.33 5.81 -11.44
N LEU A 4 0.72 6.51 -11.01
CA LEU A 4 1.13 6.63 -9.61
C LEU A 4 0.04 7.29 -8.74
N GLU A 5 -0.55 8.40 -9.21
CA GLU A 5 -1.64 9.09 -8.52
C GLU A 5 -2.87 8.19 -8.34
N LEU A 6 -3.21 7.39 -9.35
CA LEU A 6 -4.30 6.42 -9.25
C LEU A 6 -4.02 5.35 -8.19
N LEU A 7 -2.79 4.84 -8.12
CA LEU A 7 -2.39 3.85 -7.11
C LEU A 7 -2.45 4.43 -5.68
N TYR A 8 -2.04 5.69 -5.48
CA TYR A 8 -2.18 6.33 -4.17
C TYR A 8 -3.64 6.52 -3.75
N VAL A 9 -4.53 6.89 -4.69
CA VAL A 9 -5.97 6.98 -4.42
C VAL A 9 -6.54 5.61 -4.08
N GLU A 10 -6.12 4.55 -4.78
CA GLU A 10 -6.52 3.18 -4.50
C GLU A 10 -6.03 2.71 -3.12
N LYS A 11 -4.78 3.03 -2.76
CA LYS A 11 -4.18 2.75 -1.45
C LYS A 11 -4.99 3.38 -0.32
N ILE A 12 -5.34 4.67 -0.43
CA ILE A 12 -6.13 5.38 0.58
C ILE A 12 -7.50 4.72 0.75
N LYS A 13 -8.22 4.45 -0.34
CA LYS A 13 -9.52 3.77 -0.29
C LYS A 13 -9.43 2.39 0.34
N LYS A 14 -8.38 1.65 0.03
CA LYS A 14 -8.17 0.32 0.60
C LYS A 14 -7.88 0.39 2.10
N PHE A 15 -7.15 1.40 2.55
CA PHE A 15 -6.94 1.66 3.97
C PHE A 15 -8.24 2.02 4.69
N ASP A 16 -9.10 2.83 4.07
CA ASP A 16 -10.43 3.14 4.61
C ASP A 16 -11.29 1.88 4.78
N GLU A 17 -11.22 0.92 3.84
CA GLU A 17 -11.89 -0.38 3.96
C GLU A 17 -11.35 -1.21 5.14
N ILE A 18 -10.03 -1.17 5.40
CA ILE A 18 -9.40 -1.83 6.55
C ILE A 18 -9.92 -1.19 7.84
N CYS A 19 -9.86 0.14 7.95
CA CYS A 19 -10.37 0.86 9.12
C CYS A 19 -11.85 0.55 9.36
N ALA A 20 -12.68 0.50 8.32
CA ALA A 20 -14.11 0.19 8.45
C ALA A 20 -14.33 -1.23 8.99
N LEU A 21 -13.53 -2.19 8.56
CA LEU A 21 -13.60 -3.54 9.08
C LEU A 21 -13.11 -3.62 10.53
N VAL A 22 -11.99 -2.97 10.86
CA VAL A 22 -11.43 -2.92 12.22
C VAL A 22 -12.41 -2.27 13.19
N ALA A 23 -13.06 -1.15 12.82
CA ALA A 23 -14.10 -0.53 13.63
C ALA A 23 -15.25 -1.49 13.96
N ARG A 24 -15.66 -2.31 12.98
CA ARG A 24 -16.70 -3.32 13.15
C ARG A 24 -16.25 -4.47 14.04
N GLU A 25 -15.01 -4.95 13.87
CA GLU A 25 -14.44 -6.04 14.67
C GLU A 25 -14.22 -5.62 16.14
N LEU A 26 -13.84 -4.37 16.38
CA LEU A 26 -13.69 -3.79 17.71
C LEU A 26 -15.02 -3.38 18.37
N GLY A 27 -16.15 -3.50 17.67
CA GLY A 27 -17.48 -3.21 18.19
C GLY A 27 -17.85 -1.72 18.25
N TYR A 28 -17.09 -0.84 17.59
CA TYR A 28 -17.42 0.59 17.49
C TYR A 28 -18.54 0.91 16.50
N GLY A 29 -18.94 -0.06 15.66
CA GLY A 29 -19.99 0.12 14.65
C GLY A 29 -19.47 0.71 13.35
N GLU A 30 -20.21 1.61 12.73
CA GLU A 30 -19.79 2.28 11.49
C GLU A 30 -18.84 3.44 11.78
N LEU A 31 -17.70 3.50 11.06
CA LEU A 31 -16.73 4.61 11.15
C LEU A 31 -17.38 6.00 11.05
N SER A 32 -18.43 6.14 10.23
CA SER A 32 -19.16 7.39 10.02
C SER A 32 -19.87 7.92 11.27
N THR A 33 -20.08 7.06 12.26
CA THR A 33 -20.79 7.38 13.51
C THR A 33 -19.84 7.65 14.68
N MET A 34 -18.53 7.49 14.46
CA MET A 34 -17.52 7.58 15.51
C MET A 34 -17.06 9.01 15.75
N ASN A 35 -16.71 9.32 17.01
CA ASN A 35 -16.04 10.56 17.36
C ASN A 35 -14.55 10.52 16.93
N GLY A 36 -13.89 11.69 16.93
CA GLY A 36 -12.50 11.81 16.48
C GLY A 36 -11.52 10.89 17.23
N GLU A 37 -11.73 10.68 18.54
CA GLU A 37 -10.87 9.80 19.34
C GLU A 37 -11.03 8.32 18.96
N GLY A 38 -12.27 7.85 18.76
CA GLY A 38 -12.53 6.49 18.32
C GLY A 38 -11.96 6.23 16.92
N ARG A 39 -12.07 7.23 16.03
CA ARG A 39 -11.50 7.13 14.68
C ARG A 39 -9.97 6.98 14.74
N ASN A 40 -9.29 7.78 15.56
CA ASN A 40 -7.85 7.68 15.73
C ASN A 40 -7.42 6.29 16.24
N ARG A 41 -8.14 5.73 17.22
CA ARG A 41 -7.85 4.38 17.73
C ARG A 41 -8.02 3.31 16.66
N VAL A 42 -9.07 3.40 15.85
CA VAL A 42 -9.28 2.45 14.73
C VAL A 42 -8.18 2.59 13.67
N GLU A 43 -7.80 3.82 13.34
CA GLU A 43 -6.71 4.06 12.39
C GLU A 43 -5.36 3.53 12.91
N ASP A 44 -5.08 3.69 14.21
CA ASP A 44 -3.86 3.17 14.82
C ASP A 44 -3.86 1.64 14.88
N GLU A 45 -4.99 1.01 15.22
CA GLU A 45 -5.12 -0.45 15.20
C GLU A 45 -4.99 -1.00 13.76
N ALA A 46 -5.58 -0.32 12.77
CA ALA A 46 -5.45 -0.67 11.36
C ALA A 46 -3.98 -0.59 10.89
N LYS A 47 -3.22 0.42 11.35
CA LYS A 47 -1.77 0.50 11.07
C LYS A 47 -1.03 -0.68 11.69
N GLN A 48 -1.33 -1.04 12.94
CA GLN A 48 -0.70 -2.20 13.58
C GLN A 48 -0.97 -3.50 12.81
N TYR A 49 -2.19 -3.70 12.30
CA TYR A 49 -2.49 -4.86 11.47
C TYR A 49 -1.71 -4.88 10.15
N VAL A 50 -1.49 -3.71 9.53
CA VAL A 50 -0.64 -3.57 8.34
C VAL A 50 0.80 -3.94 8.68
N GLU A 51 1.37 -3.39 9.75
CA GLU A 51 2.75 -3.67 10.17
C GLU A 51 2.97 -5.16 10.48
N GLN A 52 2.06 -5.78 11.24
CA GLN A 52 2.14 -7.21 11.56
C GLN A 52 2.01 -8.09 10.31
N TRP A 53 1.21 -7.66 9.34
CA TRP A 53 1.07 -8.37 8.06
C TRP A 53 2.35 -8.30 7.24
N GLU A 54 2.95 -7.10 7.13
CA GLU A 54 4.24 -6.91 6.45
C GLU A 54 5.33 -7.77 7.08
N GLU A 55 5.45 -7.78 8.42
CA GLU A 55 6.39 -8.65 9.13
C GLU A 55 6.14 -10.14 8.82
N THR A 56 4.88 -10.57 8.78
CA THR A 56 4.52 -11.96 8.49
C THR A 56 4.85 -12.35 7.04
N VAL A 57 4.60 -11.45 6.08
CA VAL A 57 4.89 -11.68 4.66
C VAL A 57 6.41 -11.69 4.41
N GLU A 58 7.14 -10.72 4.98
CA GLU A 58 8.60 -10.61 4.84
C GLU A 58 9.34 -11.79 5.47
N MET A 59 8.93 -12.21 6.67
CA MET A 59 9.57 -13.35 7.35
C MET A 59 9.22 -14.71 6.73
N ARG A 60 8.37 -14.75 5.68
CA ARG A 60 7.89 -15.98 5.00
C ARG A 60 7.35 -17.03 5.96
N THR A 61 6.90 -16.60 7.14
CA THR A 61 6.19 -17.46 8.08
C THR A 61 4.88 -17.79 7.42
N SER A 62 4.76 -19.01 6.88
CA SER A 62 3.52 -19.47 6.25
C SER A 62 2.38 -19.14 7.20
N PRO A 63 1.37 -18.37 6.79
CA PRO A 63 0.29 -18.06 7.71
C PRO A 63 -0.43 -19.39 7.96
N THR A 64 -0.18 -20.00 9.11
CA THR A 64 -0.76 -21.29 9.55
C THR A 64 -2.29 -21.22 9.76
N ILE A 65 -2.92 -20.17 9.26
CA ILE A 65 -4.28 -19.76 9.53
C ILE A 65 -5.04 -19.84 8.20
N ARG A 66 -5.83 -20.91 8.05
CA ARG A 66 -7.05 -20.90 7.24
C ARG A 66 -8.22 -20.44 8.12
N PRO A 67 -9.26 -19.77 7.59
CA PRO A 67 -9.48 -19.29 6.21
C PRO A 67 -9.05 -17.82 6.04
N ILE A 68 -9.21 -17.30 4.82
CA ILE A 68 -9.10 -15.88 4.46
C ILE A 68 -10.12 -15.09 5.31
N THR A 69 -9.69 -14.58 6.46
CA THR A 69 -10.50 -13.59 7.19
C THR A 69 -10.63 -12.35 6.30
N PRO A 70 -11.78 -11.65 6.34
CA PRO A 70 -11.97 -10.43 5.54
C PRO A 70 -10.83 -9.43 5.70
N LEU A 71 -10.26 -9.32 6.91
CA LEU A 71 -9.13 -8.46 7.23
C LEU A 71 -7.86 -8.87 6.47
N ARG A 72 -7.51 -10.15 6.45
CA ARG A 72 -6.33 -10.64 5.70
C ARG A 72 -6.44 -10.40 4.21
N ARG A 73 -7.63 -10.56 3.64
CA ARG A 73 -7.84 -10.25 2.22
C ARG A 73 -7.57 -8.77 1.94
N LEU A 74 -8.04 -7.89 2.80
CA LEU A 74 -7.82 -6.45 2.66
C LEU A 74 -6.34 -6.08 2.85
N LEU A 75 -5.66 -6.67 3.83
CA LEU A 75 -4.23 -6.45 4.07
C LEU A 75 -3.37 -6.93 2.89
N SER A 76 -3.68 -8.11 2.32
CA SER A 76 -3.02 -8.59 1.11
C SER A 76 -3.21 -7.63 -0.07
N GLN A 77 -4.45 -7.16 -0.31
CA GLN A 77 -4.71 -6.22 -1.40
C GLN A 77 -4.02 -4.87 -1.17
N TYR A 78 -4.00 -4.38 0.07
CA TYR A 78 -3.30 -3.15 0.43
C TYR A 78 -1.80 -3.29 0.19
N HIS A 79 -1.21 -4.41 0.59
CA HIS A 79 0.20 -4.72 0.35
C HIS A 79 0.52 -4.81 -1.15
N ASP A 80 -0.30 -5.50 -1.95
CA ASP A 80 -0.12 -5.56 -3.41
C ASP A 80 -0.14 -4.16 -4.06
N ILE A 81 -0.96 -3.24 -3.55
CA ILE A 81 -0.97 -1.84 -4.02
C ILE A 81 0.34 -1.13 -3.63
N CYS A 82 0.85 -1.35 -2.42
CA CYS A 82 2.14 -0.80 -1.99
C CYS A 82 3.29 -1.30 -2.88
N GLU A 83 3.37 -2.60 -3.17
CA GLU A 83 4.39 -3.18 -4.05
C GLU A 83 4.30 -2.56 -5.47
N ARG A 84 3.09 -2.41 -6.01
CA ARG A 84 2.90 -1.77 -7.33
C ARG A 84 3.31 -0.30 -7.35
N ILE A 85 3.23 0.42 -6.22
CA ILE A 85 3.74 1.79 -6.11
C ILE A 85 5.27 1.78 -6.15
N LEU A 86 5.91 0.84 -5.44
CA LEU A 86 7.37 0.70 -5.46
C LEU A 86 7.87 0.34 -6.86
N ASP A 87 7.23 -0.62 -7.54
CA ASP A 87 7.55 -0.99 -8.92
C ASP A 87 7.47 0.21 -9.86
N GLU A 88 6.46 1.06 -9.72
CA GLU A 88 6.29 2.25 -10.57
C GLU A 88 7.40 3.29 -10.33
N HIS A 89 7.80 3.48 -9.06
CA HIS A 89 8.95 4.34 -8.73
C HIS A 89 10.25 3.77 -9.30
N GLU A 90 10.50 2.47 -9.19
CA GLU A 90 11.68 1.82 -9.76
C GLU A 90 11.71 1.95 -11.29
N LEU A 91 10.55 1.82 -11.94
CA LEU A 91 10.42 2.04 -13.39
C LEU A 91 10.72 3.48 -13.77
N GLU A 92 10.23 4.47 -13.02
CA GLU A 92 10.54 5.88 -13.25
C GLU A 92 12.03 6.18 -13.10
N GLU A 93 12.68 5.63 -12.07
CA GLU A 93 14.12 5.74 -11.84
C GLU A 93 14.92 5.08 -12.97
N GLY A 94 14.55 3.87 -13.38
CA GLY A 94 15.16 3.14 -14.48
C GLY A 94 15.05 3.89 -15.81
N LEU A 95 13.87 4.45 -16.12
CA LEU A 95 13.63 5.31 -17.28
C LEU A 95 14.48 6.58 -17.24
N TRP A 96 14.64 7.19 -16.06
CA TRP A 96 15.49 8.35 -15.88
C TRP A 96 16.97 8.01 -16.11
N ALA A 97 17.47 6.93 -15.51
CA ALA A 97 18.83 6.44 -15.68
C ALA A 97 19.14 6.12 -17.15
N TYR A 98 18.21 5.45 -17.86
CA TYR A 98 18.32 5.17 -19.29
C TYR A 98 18.42 6.45 -20.13
N LYS A 99 17.56 7.45 -19.87
CA LYS A 99 17.59 8.74 -20.59
C LYS A 99 18.89 9.49 -20.36
N GLN A 100 19.45 9.45 -19.14
CA GLN A 100 20.73 10.08 -18.82
C GLN A 100 21.92 9.35 -19.49
N GLY A 101 21.95 8.01 -19.43
CA GLY A 101 22.97 7.20 -20.09
C GLY A 101 22.96 7.37 -21.62
N SER A 102 21.77 7.44 -22.22
CA SER A 102 21.61 7.67 -23.67
C SER A 102 22.04 9.06 -24.11
N ARG A 103 21.85 10.08 -23.27
CA ARG A 103 22.37 11.44 -23.52
C ARG A 103 23.90 11.51 -23.47
N ARG A 104 24.54 10.75 -22.58
CA ARG A 104 26.02 10.70 -22.46
C ARG A 104 26.71 9.92 -23.58
N ARG A 105 25.99 9.03 -24.28
CA ARG A 105 26.53 8.20 -25.38
C ARG A 105 26.38 8.80 -26.77
N ARG A 106 25.75 9.97 -26.94
CA ARG A 106 25.73 10.64 -28.24
C ARG A 106 27.13 11.20 -28.53
N PRO A 107 27.82 10.76 -29.59
CA PRO A 107 29.06 11.42 -30.01
C PRO A 107 28.74 12.87 -30.40
N PRO A 108 29.64 13.83 -30.17
CA PRO A 108 29.49 15.15 -30.77
C PRO A 108 29.39 14.96 -32.29
N ALA A 109 28.39 15.58 -32.90
CA ALA A 109 28.30 15.65 -34.35
C ALA A 109 29.59 16.30 -34.86
N SER A 110 30.46 15.51 -35.49
CA SER A 110 31.64 16.02 -36.16
C SER A 110 31.18 16.91 -37.31
N ILE A 111 31.45 18.21 -37.21
CA ILE A 111 31.31 19.22 -38.28
C ILE A 111 32.57 19.18 -39.12
#